data_AF-A0A1S7DV37-F1
#
_entry.id   AF-A0A1S7DV37-F1
#
_cell.length_a   1.000
_cell.length_b   1.000
_cell.length_c   1.000
_cell.angle_alpha   90.00
_cell.angle_beta   90.00
_cell.angle_gamma   90.00
#
_symmetry.space_group_name_H-M   'P 1'
#
loop_
_entity.id
_entity.type
_entity.pdbx_description
1 polymer ?
#
loop_
_entity_poly.entity_id
_entity_poly.type
_entity_poly.pdbx_seq_one_letter_code
_entity_poly.pdbx_strand_id
1 'polypeptide(L)'
;MAISQVKNYLSGKYDIENIFNKEGEERNSHIVMIVLDCTLYHLYTSTVPKKMPDTRSQRYQDAIDWLKLVAQGEAVADLPKPKSEEGKELLGLKISSKYEANNHRW
;
A
#
# COMPACT_ATOMS: atom_id res chain seq x y z
N MET A 1 9.99 7.63 7.27
CA MET A 1 9.60 6.23 7.56
C MET A 1 8.25 5.89 6.93
N ALA A 2 7.15 6.54 7.34
CA ALA A 2 5.80 6.23 6.86
C ALA A 2 5.62 6.30 5.33
N ILE A 3 6.01 7.40 4.68
CA ILE A 3 5.87 7.56 3.21
C ILE A 3 6.59 6.42 2.47
N SER A 4 7.82 6.10 2.87
CA SER A 4 8.58 5.01 2.24
C SER A 4 7.89 3.65 2.42
N GLN A 5 7.31 3.40 3.59
CA GLN A 5 6.58 2.15 3.85
C GLN A 5 5.35 2.04 2.94
N VAL A 6 4.55 3.10 2.83
CA VAL A 6 3.37 3.13 1.94
C VAL A 6 3.79 2.97 0.48
N LYS A 7 4.84 3.66 0.05
CA LYS A 7 5.40 3.53 -1.31
C LYS A 7 5.81 2.08 -1.62
N ASN A 8 6.43 1.37 -0.68
CA ASN A 8 6.86 -0.02 -0.89
C ASN A 8 5.70 -1.00 -1.09
N TYR A 9 4.56 -0.78 -0.44
CA TYR A 9 3.37 -1.62 -0.66
C TYR A 9 2.70 -1.35 -2.01
N LEU A 10 2.67 -0.08 -2.42
CA LEU A 10 1.97 0.33 -3.64
C LEU A 10 2.81 0.16 -4.92
N SER A 11 4.15 0.14 -4.82
CA SER A 11 5.06 0.18 -5.96
C SER A 11 4.93 -1.00 -6.91
N GLY A 12 4.42 -2.14 -6.43
CA GLY A 12 4.22 -3.33 -7.26
C GLY A 12 3.08 -3.21 -8.27
N LYS A 13 2.13 -2.28 -8.08
CA LYS A 13 0.90 -2.20 -8.91
C LYS A 13 0.53 -0.78 -9.34
N TYR A 14 1.09 0.25 -8.73
CA TYR A 14 0.66 1.63 -8.92
C TYR A 14 1.82 2.56 -9.27
N ASP A 15 1.48 3.66 -9.94
CA ASP A 15 2.40 4.74 -10.27
C ASP A 15 2.66 5.62 -9.05
N ILE A 16 3.75 5.33 -8.34
CA ILE A 16 4.13 6.02 -7.11
C ILE A 16 4.46 7.48 -7.33
N GLU A 17 5.11 7.82 -8.45
CA GLU A 17 5.48 9.20 -8.73
C GLU A 17 4.23 10.04 -8.91
N ASN A 18 3.28 9.57 -9.72
CA ASN A 18 2.02 10.26 -9.93
C ASN A 18 1.21 10.40 -8.63
N ILE A 19 1.14 9.36 -7.80
CA ILE A 19 0.40 9.43 -6.53
C ILE A 19 0.97 10.48 -5.59
N PHE A 20 2.29 10.50 -5.42
CA PHE A 20 2.94 11.32 -4.39
C PHE A 20 3.38 12.70 -4.89
N ASN A 21 3.35 12.97 -6.20
CA ASN A 21 3.62 14.30 -6.76
C ASN A 21 2.39 15.22 -6.78
N LYS A 22 1.17 14.69 -6.56
CA LYS A 22 -0.04 15.52 -6.46
C LYS A 22 -0.02 16.38 -5.20
N GLU A 23 -0.54 17.59 -5.30
CA GLU A 23 -0.58 18.57 -4.22
C GLU A 23 -1.99 19.12 -3.99
N GLY A 24 -2.18 19.80 -2.85
CA GLY A 24 -3.47 20.43 -2.51
C GLY A 24 -4.65 19.45 -2.52
N GLU A 25 -5.71 19.84 -3.21
CA GLU A 25 -6.97 19.09 -3.41
C GLU A 25 -6.81 17.90 -4.36
N GLU A 26 -5.72 17.82 -5.13
CA GLU A 26 -5.49 16.69 -6.03
C GLU A 26 -4.95 15.45 -5.30
N ARG A 27 -4.52 15.61 -4.04
CA ARG A 27 -4.02 14.50 -3.23
C ARG A 27 -5.14 13.52 -2.95
N ASN A 28 -4.84 12.23 -3.13
CA ASN A 28 -5.75 11.19 -2.70
C ASN A 28 -5.89 11.23 -1.17
N SER A 29 -7.07 11.61 -0.69
CA SER A 29 -7.37 11.79 0.74
C SER A 29 -7.18 10.51 1.56
N HIS A 30 -7.47 9.35 0.96
CA HIS A 30 -7.27 8.06 1.61
C HIS A 30 -5.78 7.73 1.81
N ILE A 31 -4.94 8.01 0.81
CA ILE A 31 -3.48 7.86 0.95
C ILE A 31 -2.92 8.81 2.02
N VAL A 32 -3.40 10.06 2.05
CA VAL A 32 -3.00 11.02 3.10
C VAL A 32 -3.36 10.47 4.49
N MET A 33 -4.57 9.94 4.66
CA MET A 33 -5.01 9.32 5.91
C MET A 33 -4.10 8.15 6.32
N ILE A 34 -3.81 7.23 5.40
CA ILE A 34 -2.93 6.07 5.65
C ILE A 34 -1.53 6.53 6.07
N VAL A 35 -0.96 7.49 5.36
CA VAL A 35 0.37 8.03 5.68
C VAL A 35 0.36 8.67 7.07
N LEU A 36 -0.69 9.41 7.44
CA LEU A 36 -0.83 9.98 8.77
C LEU A 36 -0.90 8.92 9.87
N ASP A 37 -1.69 7.86 9.67
CA ASP A 37 -1.82 6.78 10.65
C ASP A 37 -0.50 6.02 10.83
N CYS A 38 0.21 5.70 9.75
CA CYS A 38 1.56 5.16 9.82
C CYS A 38 2.53 6.13 10.53
N THR A 39 2.47 7.42 10.22
CA THR A 39 3.38 8.42 10.82
C THR A 39 3.17 8.54 12.32
N LEU A 40 1.92 8.58 12.76
CA LEU A 40 1.58 8.70 14.18
C LEU A 40 1.97 7.44 14.94
N TYR A 41 1.74 6.25 14.38
CA TYR A 41 2.22 5.01 14.97
C TYR A 41 3.75 5.00 15.14
N HIS A 42 4.51 5.36 14.10
CA HIS A 42 5.98 5.44 14.17
C HIS A 42 6.46 6.50 15.17
N LEU A 43 5.73 7.61 15.30
CA LEU A 43 6.04 8.64 16.28
C LEU A 43 5.84 8.14 17.72
N TYR A 44 4.71 7.49 18.01
CA TYR A 44 4.45 6.95 19.35
C TYR A 44 5.44 5.85 19.72
N THR A 45 5.74 4.94 18.80
CA THR A 45 6.67 3.83 19.04
C THR A 45 8.12 4.28 19.17
N SER A 46 8.51 5.42 18.59
CA SER A 46 9.85 5.99 18.76
C SER A 46 10.00 6.86 20.01
N THR A 47 8.93 7.54 20.44
CA THR A 47 9.01 8.54 21.53
C THR A 47 8.46 8.03 22.86
N VAL A 48 7.21 7.55 22.89
CA VAL A 48 6.53 7.17 24.13
C VAL A 48 5.62 5.94 23.93
N PRO A 49 6.20 4.73 23.74
CA PRO A 49 5.43 3.53 23.41
C PRO A 49 4.35 3.19 24.45
N LYS A 50 4.68 3.37 25.74
CA LYS A 50 3.78 3.06 26.87
C LYS A 50 2.52 3.92 26.92
N LYS A 51 2.49 5.05 26.19
CA LYS A 51 1.34 5.98 26.16
C LYS A 51 0.60 5.94 24.82
N MET A 52 0.88 4.97 23.96
CA MET A 52 0.20 4.86 22.67
C MET A 52 -1.29 4.54 22.89
N PRO A 53 -2.23 5.37 22.39
CA PRO A 53 -3.64 5.04 22.47
C PRO A 53 -3.95 3.82 21.59
N ASP A 54 -4.83 2.92 22.07
CA ASP A 54 -5.23 1.72 21.32
C ASP A 54 -5.82 2.05 19.94
N THR A 55 -6.54 3.16 19.84
CA THR A 55 -7.09 3.66 18.57
C THR A 55 -6.02 3.93 17.52
N ARG A 56 -4.81 4.33 17.92
CA ARG A 56 -3.68 4.53 16.99
C ARG A 56 -3.07 3.22 16.53
N SER A 57 -3.03 2.23 17.42
CA SER A 57 -2.61 0.86 17.08
C SER A 57 -3.58 0.23 16.07
N GLN A 58 -4.88 0.33 16.35
CA GLN A 58 -5.94 -0.21 15.50
C GLN A 58 -5.95 0.45 14.12
N ARG A 59 -5.92 1.79 14.06
CA ARG A 59 -5.85 2.50 12.78
C ARG A 59 -4.61 2.19 11.97
N TYR A 60 -3.47 1.98 12.62
CA TYR A 60 -2.26 1.51 11.94
C TYR A 60 -2.46 0.11 11.36
N GLN A 61 -3.03 -0.81 12.13
CA GLN A 61 -3.32 -2.16 11.67
C GLN A 61 -4.27 -2.16 10.46
N ASP A 62 -5.36 -1.40 10.52
CA ASP A 62 -6.32 -1.23 9.43
C ASP A 62 -5.63 -0.70 8.16
N ALA A 63 -4.77 0.31 8.31
CA ALA A 63 -4.01 0.89 7.21
C ALA A 63 -3.05 -0.14 6.57
N ILE A 64 -2.35 -0.93 7.39
CA ILE A 64 -1.44 -1.97 6.90
C ILE A 64 -2.19 -3.11 6.22
N ASP A 65 -3.34 -3.51 6.75
CA ASP A 65 -4.12 -4.60 6.16
C ASP A 65 -4.75 -4.17 4.82
N TRP A 66 -5.24 -2.95 4.72
CA TRP A 66 -5.65 -2.39 3.43
C TRP A 66 -4.49 -2.36 2.43
N LEU A 67 -3.30 -1.90 2.84
CA LEU A 67 -2.12 -1.88 1.97
C LEU A 67 -1.72 -3.27 1.47
N LYS A 68 -1.83 -4.31 2.31
CA LYS A 68 -1.59 -5.70 1.90
C LYS A 68 -2.62 -6.18 0.89
N LEU A 69 -3.91 -5.95 1.13
CA LEU A 69 -4.99 -6.35 0.21
C LEU A 69 -4.81 -5.70 -1.16
N VAL A 70 -4.48 -4.41 -1.18
CA VAL A 70 -4.20 -3.65 -2.41
C VAL A 70 -2.94 -4.18 -3.11
N ALA A 71 -1.86 -4.47 -2.36
CA ALA A 71 -0.64 -5.05 -2.92
C ALA A 71 -0.86 -6.46 -3.51
N GLN A 72 -1.75 -7.26 -2.91
CA GLN A 72 -2.15 -8.57 -3.42
C GLN A 72 -3.10 -8.45 -4.62
N GLY A 73 -3.81 -7.34 -4.75
CA GLY A 73 -4.84 -7.11 -5.77
C GLY A 73 -6.20 -7.66 -5.38
N GLU A 74 -6.42 -7.93 -4.09
CA GLU A 74 -7.71 -8.37 -3.53
C GLU A 74 -8.64 -7.17 -3.27
N ALA A 75 -8.08 -5.99 -3.01
CA ALA A 75 -8.82 -4.74 -2.92
C ALA A 75 -8.60 -3.86 -4.15
N VAL A 76 -9.67 -3.22 -4.62
CA VAL A 76 -9.60 -2.23 -5.70
C VAL A 76 -9.37 -0.86 -5.08
N ALA A 77 -8.25 -0.22 -5.42
CA ALA A 77 -7.96 1.16 -5.07
C ALA A 77 -8.03 2.04 -6.33
N ASP A 78 -8.71 3.19 -6.22
CA ASP A 78 -8.76 4.23 -7.24
C ASP A 78 -7.47 5.05 -7.22
N LEU A 79 -6.41 4.44 -7.75
CA LEU A 79 -5.06 4.98 -7.80
C LEU A 79 -4.51 4.79 -9.23
N PRO A 80 -3.69 5.74 -9.71
CA PRO A 80 -3.12 5.65 -11.05
C PRO A 80 -2.24 4.41 -11.17
N LYS A 81 -2.50 3.60 -12.19
CA LYS A 81 -1.70 2.43 -12.55
C LYS A 81 -0.50 2.85 -13.42
N PRO A 82 0.59 2.06 -13.42
CA PRO A 82 1.71 2.31 -14.32
C PRO A 82 1.26 2.20 -15.78
N LYS A 83 1.70 3.15 -16.60
CA LYS A 83 1.43 3.19 -18.04
C LYS A 83 2.64 2.65 -18.80
N SER A 84 2.38 1.88 -19.85
CA SER A 84 3.40 1.50 -20.84
C SER A 84 3.81 2.70 -21.69
N GLU A 85 4.92 2.61 -22.43
CA GLU A 85 5.36 3.63 -23.41
C GLU A 85 4.28 3.93 -24.48
N GLU A 86 3.39 2.98 -24.75
CA GLU A 86 2.23 3.14 -25.64
C GLU A 86 0.98 3.74 -24.96
N GLY A 87 1.09 4.20 -23.71
CA GLY A 87 -0.02 4.80 -22.94
C GLY A 87 -1.09 3.82 -22.44
N LYS A 88 -0.94 2.51 -22.71
CA LYS A 88 -1.83 1.46 -22.19
C LYS A 88 -1.55 1.19 -20.70
N GLU A 89 -2.60 1.00 -19.91
CA GLU A 89 -2.47 0.55 -18.52
C GLU A 89 -1.82 -0.84 -18.49
N LEU A 90 -0.71 -0.98 -17.76
CA LEU A 90 -0.10 -2.28 -17.54
C LEU A 90 -0.95 -3.06 -16.54
N LEU A 91 -1.78 -3.98 -17.05
CA LEU A 91 -2.46 -4.95 -16.21
C LEU A 91 -1.42 -6.00 -15.77
N GLY A 92 -0.95 -5.88 -14.53
CA GLY A 92 -0.13 -6.91 -13.89
C GLY A 92 -0.93 -8.20 -13.71
N LEU A 93 -0.93 -9.07 -14.72
CA LEU A 93 -1.53 -10.40 -14.68
C LEU A 93 -0.70 -11.29 -13.76
N LYS A 94 -1.20 -11.55 -12.55
CA LYS A 94 -0.63 -12.56 -11.66
C LYS A 94 -1.35 -13.89 -11.90
N ILE A 95 -0.67 -14.83 -12.55
CA ILE A 95 -1.17 -16.20 -12.73
C ILE A 95 -0.72 -17.02 -11.53
N SER A 96 -1.66 -17.47 -10.71
CA SER A 96 -1.40 -18.39 -9.60
C SER A 96 -2.26 -19.64 -9.72
N SER A 97 -1.64 -20.81 -9.54
CA SER A 97 -2.36 -22.09 -9.43
C SER A 97 -2.98 -22.23 -8.04
N LYS A 98 -4.20 -22.77 -7.95
CA LYS A 98 -4.82 -23.16 -6.67
C LYS A 98 -4.08 -24.34 -6.02
N TYR A 99 -3.45 -25.20 -6.82
CA TYR A 99 -2.77 -26.41 -6.36
C TYR A 99 -1.26 -26.18 -6.22
N GLU A 100 -0.69 -26.77 -5.19
CA GLU A 100 0.77 -26.79 -4.98
C GLU A 100 1.48 -27.54 -6.12
N ALA A 101 2.69 -27.09 -6.44
CA ALA A 101 3.51 -27.70 -7.48
C ALA A 101 3.95 -29.10 -7.05
N ASN A 102 3.31 -30.13 -7.61
CA ASN A 102 3.76 -31.50 -7.42
C ASN A 102 5.03 -31.76 -8.23
N ASN A 103 6.07 -32.28 -7.57
CA ASN A 103 7.35 -32.57 -8.20
C ASN A 103 7.22 -33.91 -8.94
N HIS A 104 6.92 -33.88 -10.24
CA HIS A 104 6.74 -35.06 -11.11
C HIS A 104 8.08 -35.77 -11.42
N ARG A 105 9.01 -35.85 -10.46
CA ARG A 105 10.26 -36.59 -10.62
C ARG A 105 9.93 -38.08 -10.47
N TRP A 106 10.00 -38.78 -11.60
CA TRP A 106 10.01 -40.24 -11.70
C TRP A 106 11.37 -40.79 -11.25
#